data_AF-A0A8I3AFZ8-F1
#
_entry.id   AF-A0A8I3AFZ8-F1
#
_cell.length_a   1.000
_cell.length_b   1.000
_cell.length_c   1.000
_cell.angle_alpha   90.00
_cell.angle_beta   90.00
_cell.angle_gamma   90.00
#
_symmetry.space_group_name_H-M   'P 1'
#
loop_
_entity.id
_entity.type
_entity.pdbx_description
1 polymer ?
#
loop_
_entity_poly.entity_id
_entity_poly.type
_entity_poly.pdbx_seq_one_letter_code
_entity_poly.pdbx_strand_id
1 'polypeptide(L)'
;MNPTGDYTVHFADPDIFFQWQDVLQVVVPRASAYATTSNSDAFGPGESLTTCPICLSPPAVPRMTKCGHVFCFPCILHYLSLSDDLKWARCPICFDSVNAKQLKSVKWFEGSTLATEGFDNHHSGGSASCSLHGPLQMAPRTGTFMTVRLMQRPQITTLALPRSQTWPSDLLPPHQTPFHFLPDVYTFAKFMLATPQYLIADLSKDLDMLSVERRSMMAANDELSIVYIDAAEVKLRHQIAKAAALESPQLTRTIDRARKDYEDLRRRYAHNTTRSERVDVEPTGLDEAPDAFLATQHLSSFTNDQPLGSSLPVNSDMATQPIRSSQSTSNRNHRRRNLNPPPPSTQTYYYYQAGFRSAYLPTSSRHQDFILPLQRIRLIS
;
A
#
# COMPACT_ATOMS: atom_id res chain seq x y z
N MET A 1 -7.26 11.14 -4.72
CA MET A 1 -8.32 11.20 -5.75
C MET A 1 -9.27 12.36 -5.45
N ASN A 2 -10.07 12.77 -6.43
CA ASN A 2 -11.11 13.79 -6.28
C ASN A 2 -12.18 13.33 -5.27
N PRO A 3 -12.40 14.06 -4.16
CA PRO A 3 -13.34 13.64 -3.13
C PRO A 3 -14.82 13.59 -3.59
N THR A 4 -15.16 14.17 -4.73
CA THR A 4 -16.53 14.14 -5.27
C THR A 4 -16.78 13.01 -6.28
N GLY A 5 -15.76 12.22 -6.61
CA GLY A 5 -15.87 11.13 -7.59
C GLY A 5 -16.48 9.86 -7.00
N ASP A 6 -17.10 9.04 -7.86
CA ASP A 6 -17.51 7.67 -7.54
C ASP A 6 -16.46 6.68 -8.03
N TYR A 7 -15.84 5.97 -7.09
CA TYR A 7 -14.79 4.99 -7.35
C TYR A 7 -15.19 3.56 -7.01
N THR A 8 -16.48 3.30 -6.79
CA THR A 8 -17.02 1.99 -6.41
C THR A 8 -16.56 0.86 -7.34
N VAL A 9 -16.52 1.12 -8.65
CA VAL A 9 -16.09 0.16 -9.68
C VAL A 9 -14.66 -0.33 -9.49
N HIS A 10 -13.76 0.50 -8.95
CA HIS A 10 -12.36 0.15 -8.72
C HIS A 10 -12.17 -0.80 -7.53
N PHE A 11 -13.20 -0.95 -6.69
CA PHE A 11 -13.24 -1.99 -5.66
C PHE A 11 -13.73 -3.34 -6.20
N ALA A 12 -14.47 -3.36 -7.30
CA ALA A 12 -14.92 -4.61 -7.93
C ALA A 12 -13.82 -5.21 -8.82
N ASP A 13 -13.11 -4.37 -9.57
CA ASP A 13 -12.11 -4.80 -10.55
C ASP A 13 -10.84 -3.93 -10.46
N PRO A 14 -9.67 -4.52 -10.07
CA PRO A 14 -8.43 -3.77 -9.94
C PRO A 14 -7.83 -3.32 -11.28
N ASP A 15 -8.27 -3.86 -12.41
CA ASP A 15 -7.75 -3.59 -13.75
C ASP A 15 -8.48 -2.41 -14.43
N ILE A 16 -9.56 -1.89 -13.82
CA ILE A 16 -10.23 -0.67 -14.30
C ILE A 16 -9.35 0.54 -14.01
N PHE A 17 -8.97 1.24 -15.08
CA PHE A 17 -8.19 2.48 -15.01
C PHE A 17 -8.99 3.64 -14.42
N PHE A 18 -8.35 4.43 -13.56
CA PHE A 18 -8.90 5.70 -13.09
C PHE A 18 -8.91 6.74 -14.21
N GLN A 19 -9.93 7.60 -14.21
CA GLN A 19 -9.90 8.79 -15.04
C GLN A 19 -8.79 9.72 -14.56
N TRP A 20 -7.91 10.14 -15.47
CA TRP A 20 -6.74 10.95 -15.09
C TRP A 20 -7.10 12.30 -14.47
N GLN A 21 -8.28 12.83 -14.81
CA GLN A 21 -8.83 14.06 -14.24
C GLN A 21 -9.10 13.93 -12.74
N ASP A 22 -9.47 12.74 -12.28
CA ASP A 22 -9.78 12.44 -10.88
C ASP A 22 -8.55 12.22 -10.00
N VAL A 23 -7.39 11.98 -10.61
CA VAL A 23 -6.11 11.88 -9.89
C VAL A 23 -5.66 13.29 -9.53
N LEU A 24 -5.62 13.65 -8.24
CA LEU A 24 -5.20 14.99 -7.80
C LEU A 24 -3.70 15.06 -7.51
N GLN A 25 -3.14 13.99 -6.96
CA GLN A 25 -1.73 13.84 -6.59
C GLN A 25 -1.38 12.35 -6.68
N VAL A 26 -0.13 12.05 -7.05
CA VAL A 26 0.42 10.69 -7.09
C VAL A 26 1.38 10.55 -5.92
N VAL A 27 1.14 9.56 -5.06
CA VAL A 27 2.03 9.23 -3.95
C VAL A 27 2.93 8.08 -4.39
N VAL A 28 4.24 8.27 -4.32
CA VAL A 28 5.22 7.26 -4.72
C VAL A 28 6.05 6.86 -3.49
N PRO A 29 5.97 5.59 -3.03
CA PRO A 29 6.85 5.12 -1.98
C PRO A 29 8.32 5.24 -2.38
N ARG A 30 9.17 5.81 -1.52
CA ARG A 30 10.61 5.92 -1.79
C ARG A 30 11.25 4.55 -2.05
N ALA A 31 10.80 3.51 -1.34
CA ALA A 31 11.23 2.12 -1.55
C ALA A 31 11.10 1.65 -3.02
N SER A 32 10.02 2.03 -3.70
CA SER A 32 9.81 1.71 -5.12
C SER A 32 10.62 2.58 -6.08
N ALA A 33 11.06 3.77 -5.64
CA ALA A 33 11.89 4.68 -6.43
C ALA A 33 13.34 4.16 -6.56
N TYR A 34 13.85 3.48 -5.53
CA TYR A 34 15.19 2.88 -5.52
C TYR A 34 15.35 1.67 -6.46
N ALA A 35 14.25 1.01 -6.85
CA ALA A 35 14.30 -0.16 -7.72
C ALA A 35 14.62 0.19 -9.18
N THR A 36 14.48 1.46 -9.57
CA THR A 36 14.57 1.89 -10.99
C THR A 36 15.94 2.45 -11.37
N THR A 37 16.84 2.71 -10.41
CA THR A 37 18.18 3.25 -10.68
C THR A 37 19.25 2.25 -10.27
N SER A 38 19.52 1.25 -11.10
CA SER A 38 20.62 0.30 -10.89
C SER A 38 22.01 0.85 -11.24
N ASN A 39 22.15 2.13 -11.59
CA ASN A 39 23.38 2.67 -12.19
C ASN A 39 23.81 4.03 -11.60
N SER A 40 23.98 4.15 -10.29
CA SER A 40 24.72 5.29 -9.72
C SER A 40 25.58 4.86 -8.53
N ASP A 41 26.83 4.47 -8.82
CA ASP A 41 27.92 4.27 -7.85
C ASP A 41 28.47 5.62 -7.31
N ALA A 42 27.64 6.63 -7.14
CA ALA A 42 28.08 7.94 -6.69
C ALA A 42 27.10 8.51 -5.67
N PHE A 43 27.64 8.85 -4.49
CA PHE A 43 27.03 9.55 -3.35
C PHE A 43 26.23 8.71 -2.35
N GLY A 44 26.95 8.21 -1.33
CA GLY A 44 26.52 8.11 0.07
C GLY A 44 25.31 7.23 0.44
N PRO A 45 25.26 6.66 1.65
CA PRO A 45 24.06 5.99 2.14
C PRO A 45 23.01 7.03 2.53
N GLY A 46 22.22 7.51 1.57
CA GLY A 46 21.11 8.43 1.86
C GLY A 46 20.30 8.97 0.68
N GLU A 47 20.78 8.94 -0.57
CA GLU A 47 20.21 9.87 -1.56
C GLU A 47 20.13 9.38 -3.02
N SER A 48 19.87 8.10 -3.28
CA SER A 48 19.45 7.67 -4.63
C SER A 48 17.97 7.97 -4.90
N LEU A 49 17.55 9.23 -4.70
CA LEU A 49 16.26 9.69 -5.20
C LEU A 49 16.27 9.61 -6.73
N THR A 50 15.15 9.21 -7.32
CA THR A 50 14.95 9.31 -8.77
C THR A 50 15.23 10.76 -9.20
N THR A 51 16.28 10.97 -9.97
CA THR A 51 16.69 12.30 -10.45
C THR A 51 15.78 12.74 -11.60
N CYS A 52 15.66 14.05 -11.80
CA CYS A 52 14.98 14.57 -12.98
C CYS A 52 15.82 14.27 -14.23
N PRO A 53 15.26 13.65 -15.28
CA PRO A 53 16.00 13.33 -16.50
C PRO A 53 16.46 14.55 -17.32
N ILE A 54 15.97 15.76 -16.97
CA ILE A 54 16.30 17.00 -17.70
C ILE A 54 17.48 17.71 -17.02
N CYS A 55 17.42 17.95 -15.70
CA CYS A 55 18.48 18.66 -14.98
C CYS A 55 19.44 17.73 -14.20
N LEU A 56 19.15 16.42 -14.15
CA LEU A 56 19.93 15.40 -13.45
C LEU A 56 20.07 15.60 -11.93
N SER A 57 19.29 16.51 -11.34
CA SER A 57 19.22 16.76 -9.89
C SER A 57 17.98 16.12 -9.26
N PRO A 58 17.89 16.00 -7.92
CA PRO A 58 16.64 15.66 -7.25
C PRO A 58 15.49 16.56 -7.71
N PRO A 59 14.32 16.01 -8.08
CA PRO A 59 13.31 16.78 -8.78
C PRO A 59 12.64 17.82 -7.89
N ALA A 60 12.85 19.11 -8.18
CA ALA A 60 12.17 20.22 -7.53
C ALA A 60 10.70 20.26 -7.94
N VAL A 61 9.80 20.18 -6.95
CA VAL A 61 8.34 20.18 -7.15
C VAL A 61 7.96 19.13 -8.20
N PRO A 62 8.14 17.83 -7.89
CA PRO A 62 8.11 16.78 -8.89
C PRO A 62 6.72 16.65 -9.54
N ARG A 63 6.71 16.45 -10.86
CA ARG A 63 5.50 16.27 -11.67
C ARG A 63 5.58 14.99 -12.49
N MET A 64 4.53 14.20 -12.40
CA MET A 64 4.34 12.99 -13.18
C MET A 64 3.52 13.28 -14.42
N THR A 65 4.01 12.77 -15.55
CA THR A 65 3.32 12.72 -16.84
C THR A 65 2.33 11.55 -16.89
N LYS A 66 1.38 11.53 -17.84
CA LYS A 66 0.42 10.42 -17.97
C LYS A 66 1.11 9.06 -18.22
N CYS A 67 2.29 9.06 -18.84
CA CYS A 67 3.10 7.87 -19.06
C CYS A 67 3.93 7.45 -17.83
N GLY A 68 3.82 8.14 -16.69
CA GLY A 68 4.43 7.74 -15.41
C GLY A 68 5.81 8.35 -15.13
N HIS A 69 6.45 9.01 -16.09
CA HIS A 69 7.75 9.63 -15.89
C HIS A 69 7.67 10.94 -15.10
N VAL A 70 8.66 11.16 -14.23
CA VAL A 70 8.71 12.26 -13.26
C VAL A 70 9.81 13.25 -13.60
N PHE A 71 9.50 14.54 -13.53
CA PHE A 71 10.41 15.65 -13.82
C PHE A 71 10.25 16.77 -12.79
N CYS A 72 11.22 17.70 -12.68
CA CYS A 72 10.97 18.97 -11.99
C CYS A 72 9.85 19.72 -12.69
N PHE A 73 9.01 20.45 -11.94
CA PHE A 73 7.95 21.23 -12.59
C PHE A 73 8.49 22.31 -13.54
N PRO A 74 9.48 23.14 -13.16
CA PRO A 74 10.05 24.12 -14.09
C PRO A 74 10.67 23.47 -15.34
N CYS A 75 11.42 22.37 -15.16
CA CYS A 75 12.09 21.68 -16.27
C CYS A 75 11.10 21.14 -17.31
N ILE A 76 10.03 20.48 -16.88
CA ILE A 76 9.04 19.95 -17.83
C ILE A 76 8.24 21.06 -18.50
N LEU A 77 8.03 22.20 -17.83
CA LEU A 77 7.40 23.37 -18.45
C LEU A 77 8.28 23.99 -19.53
N HIS A 78 9.58 24.11 -19.28
CA HIS A 78 10.55 24.56 -20.27
C HIS A 78 10.62 23.59 -21.45
N TYR A 79 10.72 22.29 -21.19
CA TYR A 79 10.73 21.30 -22.26
C TYR A 79 9.48 21.40 -23.17
N LEU A 80 8.30 21.59 -22.58
CA LEU A 80 7.04 21.74 -23.32
C LEU A 80 6.89 23.07 -24.07
N SER A 81 7.64 24.11 -23.73
CA SER A 81 7.62 25.38 -24.48
C SER A 81 8.56 25.38 -25.68
N LEU A 82 9.53 24.46 -25.71
CA LEU A 82 10.46 24.28 -26.83
C LEU A 82 9.84 23.51 -28.01
N SER A 83 8.69 22.85 -27.81
CA SER A 83 8.02 22.11 -28.88
C SER A 83 7.24 23.03 -29.82
N ASP A 84 7.28 22.73 -31.12
CA ASP A 84 6.53 23.46 -32.16
C ASP A 84 5.02 23.48 -31.89
N ASP A 85 4.51 22.40 -31.27
CA ASP A 85 3.14 22.30 -30.80
C ASP A 85 3.01 22.86 -29.37
N LEU A 86 2.47 24.07 -29.23
CA LEU A 86 2.25 24.74 -27.93
C LEU A 86 1.34 23.96 -26.95
N LYS A 87 0.71 22.87 -27.39
CA LYS A 87 -0.25 22.08 -26.61
C LYS A 87 0.31 20.78 -26.07
N TRP A 88 1.32 20.18 -26.71
CA TRP A 88 1.85 18.87 -26.34
C TRP A 88 3.27 18.68 -26.89
N ALA A 89 4.06 17.84 -26.21
CA ALA A 89 5.33 17.34 -26.72
C ALA A 89 5.46 15.84 -26.43
N ARG A 90 6.49 15.20 -26.97
CA ARG A 90 6.81 13.79 -26.65
C ARG A 90 7.57 13.70 -25.33
N CYS A 91 7.31 12.68 -24.52
CA CYS A 91 8.07 12.44 -23.29
C CYS A 91 9.54 12.17 -23.63
N PRO A 92 10.53 12.81 -22.96
CA PRO A 92 11.96 12.54 -23.20
C PRO A 92 12.40 11.09 -22.92
N ILE A 93 11.58 10.29 -22.23
CA ILE A 93 11.93 8.92 -21.84
C ILE A 93 11.25 7.88 -22.74
N CYS A 94 9.93 7.95 -22.91
CA CYS A 94 9.18 6.93 -23.66
C CYS A 94 8.50 7.45 -24.94
N PHE A 95 8.69 8.72 -25.29
CA PHE A 95 8.11 9.35 -26.48
C PHE A 95 6.57 9.46 -26.54
N ASP A 96 5.85 9.05 -25.50
CA ASP A 96 4.41 9.27 -25.37
C ASP A 96 4.04 10.76 -25.31
N SER A 97 2.83 11.11 -25.74
CA SER A 97 2.35 12.49 -25.68
C SER A 97 2.19 13.01 -24.24
N VAL A 98 2.79 14.16 -23.97
CA VAL A 98 2.73 14.89 -22.69
C VAL A 98 2.08 16.25 -22.90
N ASN A 99 1.18 16.62 -22.00
CA ASN A 99 0.51 17.93 -21.98
C ASN A 99 0.67 18.57 -20.61
N ALA A 100 0.98 19.87 -20.57
CA ALA A 100 1.16 20.62 -19.32
C ALA A 100 -0.07 20.56 -18.38
N LYS A 101 -1.28 20.48 -18.92
CA LYS A 101 -2.54 20.38 -18.15
C LYS A 101 -2.73 19.01 -17.50
N GLN A 102 -2.03 17.98 -17.98
CA GLN A 102 -2.12 16.61 -17.49
C GLN A 102 -1.01 16.28 -16.47
N LEU A 103 -0.11 17.20 -16.16
CA LEU A 103 0.91 16.97 -15.14
C LEU A 103 0.27 16.86 -13.75
N LYS A 104 0.63 15.83 -12.99
CA LYS A 104 0.15 15.61 -11.61
C LYS A 104 1.29 15.77 -10.62
N SER A 105 1.00 16.37 -9.46
CA SER A 105 1.96 16.49 -8.37
C SER A 105 2.37 15.11 -7.87
N VAL A 106 3.67 14.91 -7.65
CA VAL A 106 4.20 13.71 -7.01
C VAL A 106 4.53 14.02 -5.56
N LYS A 107 4.21 13.10 -4.67
CA LYS A 107 4.63 13.13 -3.27
C LYS A 107 5.40 11.87 -2.94
N TRP A 108 6.67 12.04 -2.60
CA TRP A 108 7.49 10.96 -2.09
C TRP A 108 7.01 10.58 -0.70
N PHE A 109 6.70 9.31 -0.50
CA PHE A 109 6.29 8.78 0.78
C PHE A 109 7.38 7.89 1.36
N GLU A 110 7.88 8.28 2.52
CA GLU A 110 8.64 7.40 3.39
C GLU A 110 7.64 6.63 4.23
N GLY A 111 7.61 5.31 4.03
CA GLY A 111 6.69 4.47 4.76
C GLY A 111 6.88 4.62 6.27
N SER A 112 5.76 4.74 6.99
CA SER A 112 5.78 5.04 8.41
C SER A 112 6.43 3.93 9.22
N THR A 113 7.44 4.30 10.00
CA THR A 113 8.08 3.50 11.05
C THR A 113 7.17 3.41 12.28
N LEU A 114 5.98 2.82 12.17
CA LEU A 114 5.15 2.55 13.35
C LEU A 114 5.65 1.29 14.07
N ALA A 115 6.69 1.45 14.87
CA ALA A 115 6.96 0.73 16.10
C ALA A 115 8.33 1.19 16.63
N THR A 116 8.32 2.08 17.64
CA THR A 116 9.14 2.11 18.87
C THR A 116 9.19 3.56 19.39
N GLU A 117 8.07 4.07 19.89
CA GLU A 117 8.11 5.17 20.87
C GLU A 117 7.56 4.61 22.17
N GLY A 118 8.45 4.38 23.13
CA GLY A 118 8.10 3.85 24.45
C GLY A 118 9.05 2.78 24.97
N PHE A 119 10.34 3.08 25.12
CA PHE A 119 11.20 2.49 26.16
C PHE A 119 12.31 3.49 26.50
N ASP A 120 12.15 4.19 27.62
CA ASP A 120 13.14 5.12 28.16
C ASP A 120 14.32 4.39 28.84
N ASN A 121 15.51 4.93 28.57
CA ASN A 121 16.73 5.03 29.41
C ASN A 121 16.97 4.03 30.56
N HIS A 122 18.04 3.23 30.42
CA HIS A 122 19.27 3.31 31.24
C HIS A 122 20.25 2.18 30.85
N HIS A 123 21.39 2.51 30.23
CA HIS A 123 22.74 2.09 30.68
C HIS A 123 23.84 2.60 29.74
N SER A 124 24.93 2.97 30.38
CA SER A 124 26.10 3.70 29.91
C SER A 124 26.96 2.94 28.89
N GLY A 125 27.61 3.72 28.01
CA GLY A 125 28.97 3.44 27.54
C GLY A 125 29.12 2.39 26.44
N GLY A 126 29.36 2.85 25.21
CA GLY A 126 29.81 1.95 24.13
C GLY A 126 29.96 2.67 22.80
N SER A 127 31.05 3.43 22.64
CA SER A 127 31.59 3.73 21.32
C SER A 127 31.89 2.41 20.60
N ALA A 128 31.16 2.11 19.54
CA ALA A 128 31.48 1.00 18.64
C ALA A 128 31.66 1.55 17.22
N SER A 129 32.88 2.02 16.96
CA SER A 129 33.45 2.05 15.62
C SER A 129 33.50 0.63 15.05
N CYS A 130 32.94 0.39 13.87
CA CYS A 130 33.32 -0.78 13.07
C CYS A 130 33.21 -0.50 11.56
N SER A 131 34.38 -0.13 11.02
CA SER A 131 35.02 -0.62 9.79
C SER A 131 34.16 -0.99 8.58
N LEU A 132 34.48 -0.30 7.48
CA LEU A 132 34.18 -0.61 6.10
C LEU A 132 34.30 -2.12 5.79
N HIS A 133 33.23 -2.68 5.22
CA HIS A 133 33.34 -3.75 4.24
C HIS A 133 32.39 -3.47 3.08
N GLY A 134 32.99 -3.15 1.92
CA GLY A 134 32.59 -3.40 0.52
C GLY A 134 31.14 -3.15 0.06
N PRO A 135 30.91 -2.42 -1.05
CA PRO A 135 29.60 -2.31 -1.68
C PRO A 135 29.25 -3.63 -2.37
N LEU A 136 27.96 -3.87 -2.61
CA LEU A 136 27.34 -5.11 -3.11
C LEU A 136 26.77 -6.05 -2.02
N GLN A 137 25.78 -5.56 -1.29
CA GLN A 137 24.72 -6.46 -0.82
C GLN A 137 23.38 -5.70 -0.72
N MET A 138 22.72 -5.54 -1.87
CA MET A 138 21.28 -5.20 -1.93
C MET A 138 20.39 -6.39 -1.55
N ALA A 139 20.97 -7.55 -1.26
CA ALA A 139 20.28 -8.60 -0.53
C ALA A 139 20.29 -8.23 0.97
N PRO A 140 19.14 -8.30 1.67
CA PRO A 140 19.12 -8.17 3.12
C PRO A 140 20.19 -9.10 3.71
N ARG A 141 21.11 -8.56 4.52
CA ARG A 141 22.19 -9.38 5.11
C ARG A 141 21.54 -10.53 5.88
N THR A 142 22.10 -11.72 5.81
CA THR A 142 21.64 -12.85 6.65
C THR A 142 21.61 -12.39 8.12
N GLY A 143 20.44 -12.35 8.73
CA GLY A 143 20.22 -11.78 10.07
C GLY A 143 19.45 -10.45 10.11
N THR A 144 19.12 -9.84 8.97
CA THR A 144 18.17 -8.71 8.92
C THR A 144 16.74 -9.24 8.97
N PHE A 145 15.94 -8.65 9.84
CA PHE A 145 14.53 -8.99 9.98
C PHE A 145 13.66 -8.06 9.14
N MET A 146 12.65 -8.62 8.48
CA MET A 146 11.63 -7.87 7.77
C MET A 146 10.34 -7.89 8.59
N THR A 147 9.83 -6.72 8.96
CA THR A 147 8.52 -6.60 9.56
C THR A 147 7.47 -6.83 8.48
N VAL A 148 6.62 -7.84 8.66
CA VAL A 148 5.46 -8.09 7.80
C VAL A 148 4.20 -7.87 8.60
N ARG A 149 3.18 -7.27 8.00
CA ARG A 149 1.85 -7.13 8.59
C ARG A 149 0.88 -8.09 7.91
N LEU A 150 0.00 -8.71 8.70
CA LEU A 150 -1.08 -9.55 8.21
C LEU A 150 -2.14 -8.66 7.56
N MET A 151 -2.22 -8.70 6.24
CA MET A 151 -3.23 -8.01 5.45
C MET A 151 -4.51 -8.82 5.42
N GLN A 152 -5.63 -8.11 5.45
CA GLN A 152 -6.95 -8.70 5.26
C GLN A 152 -7.65 -7.99 4.10
N ARG A 153 -8.18 -8.80 3.18
CA ARG A 153 -9.04 -8.35 2.08
C ARG A 153 -10.41 -9.00 2.24
N PRO A 154 -11.45 -8.24 2.64
CA PRO A 154 -12.82 -8.72 2.66
C PRO A 154 -13.29 -9.19 1.29
N GLN A 155 -14.38 -9.94 1.27
CA GLN A 155 -15.02 -10.37 0.03
C GLN A 155 -15.44 -9.15 -0.79
N ILE A 156 -15.58 -9.34 -2.12
CA ILE A 156 -16.17 -8.37 -3.07
C ILE A 156 -15.48 -6.98 -3.15
N THR A 157 -14.36 -6.77 -2.48
CA THR A 157 -13.55 -5.54 -2.59
C THR A 157 -12.11 -5.85 -2.98
N THR A 158 -11.42 -4.90 -3.61
CA THR A 158 -9.96 -4.90 -3.82
C THR A 158 -9.22 -4.18 -2.69
N LEU A 159 -9.93 -3.53 -1.75
CA LEU A 159 -9.33 -2.87 -0.61
C LEU A 159 -8.77 -3.93 0.35
N ALA A 160 -7.45 -3.88 0.55
CA ALA A 160 -6.73 -4.71 1.50
C ALA A 160 -5.91 -3.80 2.41
N LEU A 161 -6.18 -3.85 3.71
CA LEU A 161 -5.45 -3.11 4.72
C LEU A 161 -4.90 -4.08 5.77
N PRO A 162 -3.87 -3.68 6.52
CA PRO A 162 -3.38 -4.46 7.64
C PRO A 162 -4.51 -4.69 8.64
N ARG A 163 -4.55 -5.89 9.21
CA ARG A 163 -5.42 -6.14 10.35
C ARG A 163 -5.04 -5.23 11.50
N SER A 164 -6.03 -4.51 11.99
CA SER A 164 -5.88 -3.57 13.09
C SER A 164 -7.22 -3.31 13.74
N GLN A 165 -7.24 -2.47 14.78
CA GLN A 165 -8.48 -2.04 15.43
C GLN A 165 -9.41 -1.29 14.47
N THR A 166 -8.86 -0.70 13.40
CA THR A 166 -9.62 0.04 12.39
C THR A 166 -9.98 -0.79 11.17
N TRP A 167 -9.46 -2.02 11.03
CA TRP A 167 -9.72 -2.85 9.86
C TRP A 167 -9.76 -4.36 10.18
N PRO A 168 -10.86 -5.06 9.87
CA PRO A 168 -12.14 -4.54 9.33
C PRO A 168 -12.94 -3.81 10.41
N SER A 169 -13.59 -2.69 10.05
CA SER A 169 -14.51 -1.98 10.95
C SER A 169 -15.52 -1.14 10.17
N ASP A 170 -16.60 -0.73 10.82
CA ASP A 170 -17.62 0.16 10.23
C ASP A 170 -17.05 1.55 9.83
N LEU A 171 -15.89 1.94 10.38
CA LEU A 171 -15.19 3.16 10.01
C LEU A 171 -14.71 3.13 8.54
N LEU A 172 -14.40 1.93 8.04
CA LEU A 172 -13.85 1.70 6.71
C LEU A 172 -14.73 0.69 5.96
N PRO A 173 -15.85 1.13 5.36
CA PRO A 173 -16.69 0.25 4.57
C PRO A 173 -15.92 -0.32 3.37
N PRO A 174 -16.05 -1.63 3.06
CA PRO A 174 -15.28 -2.29 1.99
C PRO A 174 -15.40 -1.66 0.59
N HIS A 175 -16.51 -0.99 0.28
CA HIS A 175 -16.79 -0.42 -1.04
C HIS A 175 -16.72 1.11 -1.09
N GLN A 176 -16.28 1.75 -0.01
CA GLN A 176 -16.16 3.20 0.08
C GLN A 176 -14.69 3.59 0.05
N THR A 177 -14.36 4.60 -0.74
CA THR A 177 -12.99 5.12 -0.77
C THR A 177 -12.67 5.83 0.54
N PRO A 178 -11.63 5.39 1.26
CA PRO A 178 -11.29 6.00 2.54
C PRO A 178 -10.56 7.33 2.33
N PHE A 179 -10.67 8.21 3.34
CA PHE A 179 -9.87 9.42 3.39
C PHE A 179 -8.41 9.13 3.76
N HIS A 180 -7.50 9.93 3.20
CA HIS A 180 -6.05 9.81 3.37
C HIS A 180 -5.56 9.81 4.82
N PHE A 181 -6.30 10.43 5.73
CA PHE A 181 -5.92 10.58 7.14
C PHE A 181 -6.32 9.37 8.01
N LEU A 182 -7.08 8.42 7.48
CA LEU A 182 -7.49 7.24 8.23
C LEU A 182 -6.31 6.27 8.40
N PRO A 183 -6.26 5.48 9.48
CA PRO A 183 -5.11 4.62 9.76
C PRO A 183 -4.85 3.61 8.65
N ASP A 184 -3.57 3.35 8.38
CA ASP A 184 -3.07 2.42 7.36
C ASP A 184 -3.45 2.75 5.90
N VAL A 185 -4.41 3.64 5.66
CA VAL A 185 -4.88 3.99 4.31
C VAL A 185 -3.78 4.63 3.49
N TYR A 186 -3.09 5.64 4.03
CA TYR A 186 -2.02 6.33 3.31
C TYR A 186 -0.89 5.40 2.86
N THR A 187 -0.61 4.38 3.68
CA THR A 187 0.53 3.46 3.48
C THR A 187 0.18 2.31 2.56
N PHE A 188 -1.01 1.72 2.71
CA PHE A 188 -1.34 0.44 2.08
C PHE A 188 -2.45 0.52 1.02
N ALA A 189 -3.29 1.56 1.02
CA ALA A 189 -4.34 1.67 0.03
C ALA A 189 -3.79 2.04 -1.35
N LYS A 190 -4.32 1.39 -2.40
CA LYS A 190 -3.99 1.71 -3.79
C LYS A 190 -4.42 3.14 -4.18
N PHE A 191 -5.48 3.65 -3.56
CA PHE A 191 -6.00 4.99 -3.76
C PHE A 191 -6.82 5.45 -2.54
N MET A 192 -6.95 6.77 -2.38
CA MET A 192 -7.62 7.40 -1.24
C MET A 192 -8.17 8.78 -1.63
N LEU A 193 -9.14 9.26 -0.86
CA LEU A 193 -9.70 10.60 -1.01
C LEU A 193 -8.78 11.61 -0.32
N ALA A 194 -8.42 12.67 -1.04
CA ALA A 194 -7.68 13.79 -0.49
C ALA A 194 -8.64 14.87 0.04
N THR A 195 -8.29 15.53 1.13
CA THR A 195 -9.06 16.70 1.60
C THR A 195 -8.55 17.98 0.91
N PRO A 196 -9.40 18.98 0.66
CA PRO A 196 -8.98 20.28 0.12
C PRO A 196 -7.82 20.89 0.92
N GLN A 197 -7.95 20.89 2.26
CA GLN A 197 -6.93 21.38 3.17
C GLN A 197 -5.58 20.67 3.01
N TYR A 198 -5.58 19.34 2.83
CA TYR A 198 -4.35 18.57 2.61
C TYR A 198 -3.67 18.96 1.30
N LEU A 199 -4.44 19.06 0.22
CA LEU A 199 -3.91 19.44 -1.09
C LEU A 199 -3.32 20.84 -1.08
N ILE A 200 -4.02 21.79 -0.47
CA ILE A 200 -3.54 23.17 -0.32
C ILE A 200 -2.24 23.20 0.48
N ALA A 201 -2.18 22.48 1.61
CA ALA A 201 -0.98 22.45 2.44
C ALA A 201 0.22 21.86 1.70
N ASP A 202 0.04 20.80 0.91
CA ASP A 202 1.12 20.23 0.09
C ASP A 202 1.54 21.17 -1.05
N LEU A 203 0.58 21.81 -1.74
CA LEU A 203 0.89 22.77 -2.81
C LEU A 203 1.56 24.05 -2.29
N SER A 204 1.25 24.48 -1.06
CA SER A 204 1.95 25.59 -0.41
C SER A 204 3.41 25.25 -0.13
N LYS A 205 3.72 24.02 0.29
CA LYS A 205 5.12 23.56 0.42
C LYS A 205 5.85 23.55 -0.92
N ASP A 206 5.15 23.16 -2.00
CA ASP A 206 5.72 23.25 -3.35
C ASP A 206 6.05 24.71 -3.71
N LEU A 207 5.23 25.70 -3.32
CA LEU A 207 5.56 27.12 -3.51
C LEU A 207 6.81 27.55 -2.74
N ASP A 208 6.93 27.11 -1.48
CA ASP A 208 8.12 27.38 -0.68
C ASP A 208 9.38 26.78 -1.33
N MET A 209 9.29 25.55 -1.86
CA MET A 209 10.38 24.93 -2.61
C MET A 209 10.77 25.72 -3.87
N LEU A 210 9.80 26.18 -4.66
CA LEU A 210 10.09 27.04 -5.82
C LEU A 210 10.75 28.36 -5.40
N SER A 211 10.39 28.92 -4.23
CA SER A 211 11.03 30.14 -3.71
C SER A 211 12.51 29.95 -3.36
N VAL A 212 12.88 28.75 -2.92
CA VAL A 212 14.28 28.36 -2.69
C VAL A 212 15.01 28.27 -4.04
N GLU A 213 14.44 27.53 -4.99
CA GLU A 213 15.09 27.37 -6.30
C GLU A 213 15.20 28.67 -7.09
N ARG A 214 14.23 29.57 -6.94
CA ARG A 214 14.30 30.90 -7.53
C ARG A 214 15.52 31.66 -7.01
N ARG A 215 15.79 31.62 -5.70
CA ARG A 215 16.98 32.25 -5.10
C ARG A 215 18.27 31.61 -5.56
N SER A 216 18.31 30.28 -5.68
CA SER A 216 19.45 29.53 -6.21
C SER A 216 19.78 29.94 -7.65
N MET A 217 18.77 30.00 -8.53
CA MET A 217 18.95 30.40 -9.93
C MET A 217 19.31 31.88 -10.09
N MET A 218 18.80 32.76 -9.21
CA MET A 218 19.23 34.16 -9.14
C MET A 218 20.71 34.30 -8.79
N ALA A 219 21.19 33.54 -7.80
CA ALA A 219 22.61 33.54 -7.44
C ALA A 219 23.51 33.00 -8.57
N ALA A 220 23.00 32.06 -9.37
CA ALA A 220 23.67 31.51 -10.55
C ALA A 220 23.55 32.40 -11.80
N ASN A 221 22.78 33.50 -11.74
CA ASN A 221 22.46 34.38 -12.87
C ASN A 221 21.85 33.63 -14.08
N ASP A 222 21.02 32.62 -13.82
CA ASP A 222 20.28 31.87 -14.83
C ASP A 222 18.87 32.45 -15.01
N GLU A 223 18.78 33.47 -15.87
CA GLU A 223 17.53 34.18 -16.17
C GLU A 223 16.47 33.25 -16.79
N LEU A 224 16.89 32.30 -17.63
CA LEU A 224 15.98 31.40 -18.32
C LEU A 224 15.28 30.46 -17.32
N SER A 225 16.04 29.89 -16.38
CA SER A 225 15.46 29.05 -15.32
C SER A 225 14.49 29.83 -14.43
N ILE A 226 14.78 31.11 -14.12
CA ILE A 226 13.88 31.96 -13.33
C ILE A 226 12.51 32.10 -14.02
N VAL A 227 12.46 32.32 -15.34
CA VAL A 227 11.20 32.46 -16.09
C VAL A 227 10.30 31.22 -15.91
N TYR A 228 10.88 30.01 -15.95
CA TYR A 228 10.10 28.78 -15.80
C TYR A 228 9.77 28.43 -14.36
N ILE A 229 10.55 28.91 -13.38
CA ILE A 229 10.17 28.86 -11.97
C ILE A 229 8.96 29.75 -11.72
N ASP A 230 8.97 30.99 -12.22
CA ASP A 230 7.84 31.92 -12.09
C ASP A 230 6.57 31.35 -12.79
N ALA A 231 6.73 30.75 -13.97
CA ALA A 231 5.63 30.07 -14.67
C ALA A 231 5.07 28.87 -13.88
N ALA A 232 5.94 28.10 -13.22
CA ALA A 232 5.52 27.01 -12.32
C ALA A 232 4.74 27.56 -11.12
N GLU A 233 5.20 28.65 -10.51
CA GLU A 233 4.57 29.29 -9.36
C GLU A 233 3.14 29.76 -9.67
N VAL A 234 2.93 30.40 -10.83
CA VAL A 234 1.60 30.80 -11.31
C VAL A 234 0.68 29.58 -11.46
N LYS A 235 1.19 28.47 -12.01
CA LYS A 235 0.39 27.24 -12.16
C LYS A 235 0.05 26.59 -10.82
N LEU A 236 0.95 26.62 -9.84
CA LEU A 236 0.68 26.14 -8.47
C LEU A 236 -0.43 26.95 -7.80
N ARG A 237 -0.39 28.30 -7.90
CA ARG A 237 -1.47 29.15 -7.36
C ARG A 237 -2.83 28.79 -7.96
N HIS A 238 -2.88 28.51 -9.26
CA HIS A 238 -4.09 28.04 -9.91
C HIS A 238 -4.53 26.64 -9.42
N GLN A 239 -3.58 25.73 -9.14
CA GLN A 239 -3.88 24.43 -8.53
C GLN A 239 -4.42 24.58 -7.09
N ILE A 240 -3.90 25.52 -6.30
CA ILE A 240 -4.40 25.85 -4.96
C ILE A 240 -5.84 26.37 -5.05
N ALA A 241 -6.13 27.30 -5.97
CA ALA A 241 -7.48 27.80 -6.20
C ALA A 241 -8.45 26.67 -6.60
N LYS A 242 -8.01 25.74 -7.45
CA LYS A 242 -8.80 24.54 -7.79
C LYS A 242 -9.02 23.61 -6.60
N ALA A 243 -8.01 23.40 -5.76
CA ALA A 243 -8.14 22.59 -4.55
C ALA A 243 -9.12 23.23 -3.56
N ALA A 244 -9.06 24.54 -3.37
CA ALA A 244 -10.02 25.30 -2.55
C ALA A 244 -11.46 25.19 -3.11
N ALA A 245 -11.62 25.23 -4.43
CA ALA A 245 -12.93 25.08 -5.08
C ALA A 245 -13.56 23.68 -4.94
N LEU A 246 -12.83 22.67 -4.46
CA LEU A 246 -13.39 21.35 -4.13
C LEU A 246 -14.19 21.37 -2.83
N GLU A 247 -14.02 22.40 -2.01
CA GLU A 247 -14.73 22.52 -0.74
C GLU A 247 -16.25 22.70 -0.97
N SER A 248 -17.04 21.87 -0.31
CA SER A 248 -18.49 21.94 -0.32
C SER A 248 -19.03 21.61 1.06
N PRO A 249 -20.19 22.15 1.47
CA PRO A 249 -20.78 21.86 2.78
C PRO A 249 -21.01 20.36 3.02
N GLN A 250 -21.33 19.61 1.97
CA GLN A 250 -21.48 18.16 2.06
C GLN A 250 -20.13 17.49 2.32
N LEU A 251 -19.09 17.86 1.58
CA LEU A 251 -17.75 17.29 1.76
C LEU A 251 -17.16 17.62 3.14
N THR A 252 -17.34 18.84 3.63
CA THR A 252 -16.87 19.22 4.97
C THR A 252 -17.55 18.36 6.04
N ARG A 253 -18.88 18.17 5.95
CA ARG A 253 -19.61 17.29 6.87
C ARG A 253 -19.15 15.83 6.81
N THR A 254 -18.81 15.30 5.63
CA THR A 254 -18.32 13.91 5.52
C THR A 254 -16.91 13.76 6.08
N ILE A 255 -16.03 14.74 5.87
CA ILE A 255 -14.70 14.78 6.48
C ILE A 255 -14.80 14.86 8.01
N ASP A 256 -15.62 15.76 8.55
CA ASP A 256 -15.79 15.95 9.98
C ASP A 256 -16.39 14.71 10.65
N ARG A 257 -17.38 14.09 9.99
CA ARG A 257 -17.94 12.81 10.43
C ARG A 257 -16.87 11.73 10.45
N ALA A 258 -16.11 11.55 9.37
CA ALA A 258 -15.07 10.52 9.31
C ALA A 258 -13.98 10.72 10.38
N ARG A 259 -13.60 11.96 10.68
CA ARG A 259 -12.67 12.28 11.79
C ARG A 259 -13.28 11.94 13.15
N LYS A 260 -14.52 12.35 13.40
CA LYS A 260 -15.24 12.07 14.64
C LYS A 260 -15.40 10.56 14.86
N ASP A 261 -15.85 9.83 13.84
CA ASP A 261 -16.05 8.38 13.91
C ASP A 261 -14.72 7.66 14.21
N TYR A 262 -13.60 8.14 13.65
CA TYR A 262 -12.28 7.62 13.97
C TYR A 262 -11.88 7.89 15.43
N GLU A 263 -12.09 9.11 15.92
CA GLU A 263 -11.81 9.45 17.32
C GLU A 263 -12.67 8.64 18.29
N ASP A 264 -13.96 8.50 18.01
CA ASP A 264 -14.90 7.73 18.85
C ASP A 264 -14.54 6.24 18.84
N LEU A 265 -14.13 5.69 17.70
CA LEU A 265 -13.58 4.33 17.63
C LEU A 265 -12.33 4.18 18.51
N ARG A 266 -11.38 5.12 18.38
CA ARG A 266 -10.14 5.11 19.18
C ARG A 266 -10.42 5.21 20.69
N ARG A 267 -11.37 6.06 21.10
CA ARG A 267 -11.79 6.19 22.51
C ARG A 267 -12.42 4.91 23.04
N ARG A 268 -13.30 4.27 22.26
CA ARG A 268 -13.92 2.98 22.63
C ARG A 268 -12.88 1.88 22.84
N TYR A 269 -11.91 1.78 21.95
CA TYR A 269 -10.82 0.81 22.11
C TYR A 269 -9.97 1.09 23.35
N ALA A 270 -9.56 2.35 23.56
CA ALA A 270 -8.79 2.72 24.76
C ALA A 270 -9.54 2.38 26.05
N HIS A 271 -10.85 2.67 26.13
CA HIS A 271 -11.66 2.33 27.30
C HIS A 271 -11.73 0.81 27.52
N ASN A 272 -11.96 0.02 26.47
CA ASN A 272 -12.01 -1.43 26.55
C ASN A 272 -10.66 -2.04 26.99
N THR A 273 -9.54 -1.50 26.50
CA THR A 273 -8.20 -1.93 26.91
C THR A 273 -7.98 -1.67 28.40
N THR A 274 -8.24 -0.45 28.89
CA THR A 274 -8.09 -0.14 30.33
C THR A 274 -9.02 -0.97 31.22
N ARG A 275 -10.21 -1.34 30.73
CA ARG A 275 -11.13 -2.21 31.48
C ARG A 275 -10.60 -3.64 31.55
N SER A 276 -10.09 -4.19 30.45
CA SER A 276 -9.47 -5.51 30.44
C SER A 276 -8.29 -5.57 31.41
N GLU A 277 -7.40 -4.57 31.37
CA GLU A 277 -6.24 -4.49 32.25
C GLU A 277 -6.63 -4.38 33.74
N ARG A 278 -7.73 -3.70 34.07
CA ARG A 278 -8.22 -3.63 35.47
C ARG A 278 -8.82 -4.95 35.96
N VAL A 279 -9.45 -5.71 35.08
CA VAL A 279 -9.97 -7.06 35.41
C VAL A 279 -8.81 -8.04 35.61
N ASP A 280 -7.72 -7.89 34.85
CA ASP A 280 -6.52 -8.74 34.96
C ASP A 280 -5.63 -8.41 36.19
N VAL A 281 -5.88 -7.28 36.88
CA VAL A 281 -5.11 -6.82 38.07
C VAL A 281 -5.87 -7.06 39.39
N GLU A 282 -7.14 -7.48 39.34
CA GLU A 282 -7.78 -7.99 40.56
C GLU A 282 -7.16 -9.35 40.92
N PRO A 283 -6.56 -9.52 42.11
CA PRO A 283 -6.06 -10.83 42.51
C PRO A 283 -7.29 -11.73 42.71
N THR A 284 -7.54 -12.62 41.76
CA THR A 284 -8.40 -13.78 42.00
C THR A 284 -7.80 -14.53 43.18
N GLY A 285 -8.38 -14.33 44.36
CA GLY A 285 -8.19 -15.23 45.48
C GLY A 285 -8.43 -16.65 45.01
N LEU A 286 -7.51 -17.53 45.37
CA LEU A 286 -7.64 -18.96 45.16
C LEU A 286 -8.78 -19.50 46.03
N ASP A 287 -10.02 -19.37 45.58
CA ASP A 287 -11.14 -20.14 46.13
C ASP A 287 -11.51 -21.24 45.12
N GLU A 288 -10.94 -22.40 45.42
CA GLU A 288 -11.56 -23.73 45.34
C GLU A 288 -12.37 -24.04 44.08
N ALA A 289 -11.72 -24.72 43.13
CA ALA A 289 -12.39 -25.38 42.02
C ALA A 289 -13.42 -26.38 42.58
N PRO A 290 -14.70 -26.35 42.16
CA PRO A 290 -15.71 -27.28 42.66
C PRO A 290 -15.36 -28.74 42.30
N ASP A 291 -15.24 -29.60 43.32
CA ASP A 291 -14.91 -31.04 43.24
C ASP A 291 -15.83 -31.88 42.32
N ALA A 292 -16.92 -31.30 41.80
CA ALA A 292 -17.84 -31.96 40.89
C ALA A 292 -17.22 -32.34 39.53
N PHE A 293 -16.09 -31.74 39.12
CA PHE A 293 -15.48 -31.99 37.82
C PHE A 293 -14.45 -33.14 37.80
N LEU A 294 -14.01 -33.61 38.97
CA LEU A 294 -13.03 -34.70 39.10
C LEU A 294 -13.67 -36.10 39.24
N ALA A 295 -14.99 -36.19 39.40
CA ALA A 295 -15.68 -37.47 39.64
C ALA A 295 -15.99 -38.31 38.38
N THR A 296 -15.66 -37.85 37.17
CA THR A 296 -16.05 -38.55 35.92
C THR A 296 -14.91 -39.19 35.13
N GLN A 297 -13.69 -39.20 35.65
CA GLN A 297 -12.55 -39.85 35.01
C GLN A 297 -11.99 -40.98 35.85
N HIS A 298 -12.77 -42.02 36.14
CA HIS A 298 -12.20 -43.34 36.41
C HIS A 298 -13.25 -44.46 36.31
N LEU A 299 -13.45 -45.01 35.11
CA LEU A 299 -13.73 -46.44 34.95
C LEU A 299 -13.20 -46.97 33.60
N SER A 300 -11.97 -47.48 33.69
CA SER A 300 -11.47 -48.78 33.20
C SER A 300 -11.70 -49.23 31.74
N SER A 301 -10.56 -49.52 31.11
CA SER A 301 -10.36 -50.19 29.82
C SER A 301 -10.52 -51.73 29.84
N PHE A 302 -10.69 -52.29 28.62
CA PHE A 302 -10.54 -53.69 28.13
C PHE A 302 -11.67 -54.70 28.48
N THR A 303 -12.20 -55.55 27.57
CA THR A 303 -11.54 -56.57 26.71
C THR A 303 -12.36 -57.04 25.46
N ASN A 304 -11.63 -57.69 24.55
CA ASN A 304 -11.93 -58.48 23.33
C ASN A 304 -13.24 -59.33 23.24
N ASP A 305 -13.88 -59.41 22.04
CA ASP A 305 -14.07 -60.63 21.22
C ASP A 305 -15.02 -60.45 20.00
N GLN A 306 -14.70 -61.16 18.91
CA GLN A 306 -15.41 -61.36 17.61
C GLN A 306 -16.60 -62.37 17.74
N PRO A 307 -17.44 -62.75 16.70
CA PRO A 307 -17.15 -62.88 15.26
C PRO A 307 -18.28 -62.62 14.19
N LEU A 308 -17.84 -62.62 12.92
CA LEU A 308 -18.44 -62.95 11.58
C LEU A 308 -19.96 -62.94 11.25
N GLY A 309 -20.27 -62.42 10.03
CA GLY A 309 -21.17 -63.09 9.04
C GLY A 309 -21.83 -62.21 7.94
N SER A 310 -21.37 -62.37 6.67
CA SER A 310 -22.09 -62.43 5.34
C SER A 310 -23.47 -61.74 5.10
N SER A 311 -23.92 -61.26 3.93
CA SER A 311 -23.52 -61.30 2.50
C SER A 311 -24.50 -60.43 1.65
N LEU A 312 -24.11 -60.17 0.38
CA LEU A 312 -24.77 -59.43 -0.73
C LEU A 312 -26.17 -59.95 -1.16
N PRO A 313 -26.84 -59.25 -2.11
CA PRO A 313 -26.93 -59.86 -3.45
C PRO A 313 -26.71 -58.91 -4.65
N VAL A 314 -26.39 -59.56 -5.76
CA VAL A 314 -26.15 -59.12 -7.14
C VAL A 314 -27.47 -59.10 -7.92
N ASN A 315 -27.58 -58.23 -8.93
CA ASN A 315 -28.20 -58.59 -10.21
C ASN A 315 -27.70 -57.68 -11.34
N SER A 316 -27.47 -58.31 -12.49
CA SER A 316 -26.95 -57.79 -13.75
C SER A 316 -27.93 -58.19 -14.85
N ASP A 317 -28.12 -57.34 -15.88
CA ASP A 317 -28.42 -57.80 -17.25
C ASP A 317 -28.31 -56.67 -18.31
N MET A 318 -27.56 -56.97 -19.39
CA MET A 318 -27.82 -56.78 -20.84
C MET A 318 -28.37 -55.43 -21.37
N ALA A 319 -28.01 -54.83 -22.52
CA ALA A 319 -27.48 -55.27 -23.82
C ALA A 319 -27.12 -53.99 -24.66
N THR A 320 -26.01 -53.89 -25.42
CA THR A 320 -25.88 -54.06 -26.90
C THR A 320 -25.27 -52.81 -27.57
N GLN A 321 -24.19 -53.00 -28.33
CA GLN A 321 -23.57 -52.06 -29.29
C GLN A 321 -24.20 -52.23 -30.69
N PRO A 322 -24.02 -51.29 -31.65
CA PRO A 322 -22.98 -51.58 -32.65
C PRO A 322 -22.16 -50.38 -33.15
N ILE A 323 -21.00 -50.78 -33.67
CA ILE A 323 -19.87 -50.04 -34.26
C ILE A 323 -20.23 -49.44 -35.63
N ARG A 324 -19.67 -48.26 -35.96
CA ARG A 324 -19.14 -47.96 -37.31
C ARG A 324 -17.91 -47.02 -37.25
N SER A 325 -16.84 -47.52 -37.84
CA SER A 325 -15.63 -46.88 -38.40
C SER A 325 -15.98 -45.67 -39.30
N SER A 326 -15.14 -44.68 -39.62
CA SER A 326 -13.68 -44.61 -39.79
C SER A 326 -13.26 -43.16 -40.11
N GLN A 327 -11.99 -42.86 -39.82
CA GLN A 327 -11.06 -41.98 -40.56
C GLN A 327 -11.04 -40.46 -40.32
N SER A 328 -9.79 -40.04 -40.14
CA SER A 328 -9.16 -38.73 -39.95
C SER A 328 -9.63 -37.61 -40.88
N THR A 329 -9.59 -36.37 -40.38
CA THR A 329 -8.69 -35.30 -40.90
C THR A 329 -8.78 -34.02 -40.08
N SER A 330 -7.60 -33.39 -39.89
CA SER A 330 -7.37 -31.94 -39.91
C SER A 330 -8.02 -31.02 -38.85
N ASN A 331 -7.18 -30.60 -37.90
CA ASN A 331 -6.81 -29.20 -37.70
C ASN A 331 -7.92 -28.16 -37.42
N ARG A 332 -8.13 -27.81 -36.14
CA ARG A 332 -8.27 -26.42 -35.66
C ARG A 332 -8.41 -26.38 -34.13
N ASN A 333 -7.36 -25.92 -33.47
CA ASN A 333 -7.35 -25.57 -32.05
C ASN A 333 -8.26 -24.36 -31.78
N HIS A 334 -9.56 -24.60 -31.55
CA HIS A 334 -10.39 -23.63 -30.84
C HIS A 334 -10.12 -23.77 -29.34
N ARG A 335 -9.22 -22.92 -28.81
CA ARG A 335 -9.18 -22.58 -27.39
C ARG A 335 -10.58 -22.10 -26.99
N ARG A 336 -11.37 -22.95 -26.34
CA ARG A 336 -12.62 -22.54 -25.68
C ARG A 336 -12.23 -21.50 -24.63
N ARG A 337 -12.53 -20.23 -24.89
CA ARG A 337 -12.57 -19.19 -23.85
C ARG A 337 -13.66 -19.61 -22.88
N ASN A 338 -13.26 -20.08 -21.69
CA ASN A 338 -14.18 -20.24 -20.57
C ASN A 338 -14.73 -18.84 -20.24
N LEU A 339 -15.97 -18.57 -20.69
CA LEU A 339 -16.69 -17.31 -20.51
C LEU A 339 -17.39 -17.19 -19.14
N ASN A 340 -17.12 -18.11 -18.21
CA ASN A 340 -17.55 -17.93 -16.83
C ASN A 340 -16.34 -17.54 -15.99
N PRO A 341 -16.30 -16.34 -15.38
CA PRO A 341 -15.38 -16.11 -14.28
C PRO A 341 -15.63 -17.20 -13.23
N PRO A 342 -14.59 -17.72 -12.56
CA PRO A 342 -14.80 -18.60 -11.41
C PRO A 342 -15.76 -17.89 -10.44
N PRO A 343 -16.69 -18.62 -9.80
CA PRO A 343 -17.57 -18.00 -8.82
C PRO A 343 -16.70 -17.22 -7.83
N PRO A 344 -17.07 -15.97 -7.48
CA PRO A 344 -16.25 -15.18 -6.57
C PRO A 344 -16.05 -16.02 -5.32
N SER A 345 -14.79 -16.30 -4.99
CA SER A 345 -14.46 -16.95 -3.73
C SER A 345 -15.12 -16.12 -2.63
N THR A 346 -16.13 -16.69 -1.98
CA THR A 346 -16.85 -16.09 -0.85
C THR A 346 -15.98 -16.18 0.40
N GLN A 347 -14.67 -15.92 0.27
CA GLN A 347 -13.71 -16.07 1.34
C GLN A 347 -12.90 -14.78 1.47
N THR A 348 -12.79 -14.33 2.72
CA THR A 348 -11.85 -13.28 3.10
C THR A 348 -10.44 -13.77 2.83
N TYR A 349 -9.64 -13.00 2.11
CA TYR A 349 -8.26 -13.36 1.78
C TYR A 349 -7.29 -12.73 2.77
N TYR A 350 -6.32 -13.52 3.22
CA TYR A 350 -5.26 -13.09 4.14
C TYR A 350 -3.91 -13.32 3.50
N TYR A 351 -3.01 -12.36 3.62
CA TYR A 351 -1.64 -12.47 3.14
C TYR A 351 -0.72 -11.59 3.97
N TYR A 352 0.58 -11.90 3.99
CA TYR A 352 1.57 -11.04 4.63
C TYR A 352 2.13 -10.05 3.62
N GLN A 353 2.20 -8.78 4.01
CA GLN A 353 2.85 -7.74 3.23
C GLN A 353 3.94 -7.10 4.08
N ALA A 354 5.12 -6.93 3.49
CA ALA A 354 6.21 -6.21 4.15
C ALA A 354 5.77 -4.79 4.51
N GLY A 355 5.96 -4.41 5.77
CA GLY A 355 5.94 -3.02 6.17
C GLY A 355 7.13 -2.31 5.54
N PHE A 356 6.96 -1.04 5.18
CA PHE A 356 8.03 -0.22 4.66
C PHE A 356 9.05 0.07 5.79
N ARG A 357 10.07 -0.77 5.97
CA ARG A 357 11.21 -0.45 6.86
C ARG A 357 12.56 -0.93 6.33
N SER A 358 13.55 -0.07 6.53
CA SER A 358 14.98 -0.40 6.61
C SER A 358 15.24 -1.15 7.93
N ALA A 359 16.01 -2.23 7.87
CA ALA A 359 16.18 -3.21 8.94
C ALA A 359 17.03 -2.69 10.12
N TYR A 360 16.61 -2.89 11.39
CA TYR A 360 17.43 -3.13 12.62
C TYR A 360 16.49 -3.47 13.83
N LEU A 361 16.93 -4.35 14.76
CA LEU A 361 16.26 -4.92 15.95
C LEU A 361 17.33 -5.28 17.04
N PRO A 362 17.04 -5.75 18.29
CA PRO A 362 15.76 -6.01 19.04
C PRO A 362 15.76 -5.43 20.52
N THR A 363 14.77 -5.58 21.45
CA THR A 363 13.87 -6.69 21.87
C THR A 363 12.58 -6.26 22.67
N SER A 364 11.55 -7.14 22.60
CA SER A 364 10.50 -7.50 23.58
C SER A 364 9.29 -6.59 23.91
N SER A 365 8.10 -6.93 23.37
CA SER A 365 6.87 -7.30 24.13
C SER A 365 5.69 -7.54 23.15
N ARG A 366 4.75 -8.43 23.54
CA ARG A 366 3.72 -9.08 22.71
C ARG A 366 2.81 -8.13 21.91
N HIS A 367 2.90 -8.18 20.59
CA HIS A 367 1.79 -7.97 19.64
C HIS A 367 2.04 -8.82 18.38
N GLN A 368 1.00 -9.05 17.55
CA GLN A 368 0.92 -10.02 16.43
C GLN A 368 1.86 -9.75 15.23
N ASP A 369 3.13 -9.46 15.48
CA ASP A 369 4.16 -9.34 14.46
C ASP A 369 4.99 -10.63 14.44
N PHE A 370 4.91 -11.38 13.33
CA PHE A 370 5.78 -12.53 13.12
C PHE A 370 7.10 -12.08 12.49
N ILE A 371 8.18 -12.32 13.21
CA ILE A 371 9.55 -12.13 12.75
C ILE A 371 9.99 -13.47 12.12
N LEU A 372 10.11 -13.52 10.79
CA LEU A 372 10.58 -14.73 10.10
C LEU A 372 12.08 -14.60 9.76
N PRO A 373 12.92 -15.61 10.09
CA PRO A 373 14.25 -15.71 9.53
C PRO A 373 14.17 -16.08 8.04
N LEU A 374 14.94 -15.38 7.20
CA LEU A 374 15.05 -15.64 5.76
C LEU A 374 15.81 -16.94 5.47
N GLN A 375 15.19 -18.10 5.74
CA GLN A 375 15.59 -19.36 5.14
C GLN A 375 14.34 -20.18 4.79
N ARG A 376 14.20 -20.47 3.49
CA ARG A 376 13.14 -21.25 2.81
C ARG A 376 11.83 -20.51 2.50
N ILE A 377 11.84 -19.80 1.37
CA ILE A 377 10.67 -19.73 0.49
C ILE A 377 11.08 -20.38 -0.83
N ARG A 378 10.66 -21.63 -1.05
CA ARG A 378 10.62 -22.22 -2.40
C ARG A 378 9.42 -21.60 -3.11
N LEU A 379 9.69 -20.81 -4.14
CA LEU A 379 8.69 -20.42 -5.13
C LEU A 379 8.21 -21.71 -5.82
N ILE A 380 6.94 -22.06 -5.64
CA ILE A 380 6.26 -23.02 -6.50
C ILE A 380 5.62 -22.17 -7.62
N SER A 381 6.06 -22.45 -8.84
CA SER A 381 5.61 -21.91 -10.12
C SER A 381 4.17 -22.28 -10.46
#